data_AF-A0A0C2GDD2-F1
#
_entry.id   AF-A0A0C2GDD2-F1
#
_cell.length_a   1.000
_cell.length_b   1.000
_cell.length_c   1.000
_cell.angle_alpha   90.00
_cell.angle_beta   90.00
_cell.angle_gamma   90.00
#
_symmetry.space_group_name_H-M   'P 1'
#
loop_
_entity.id
_entity.type
_entity.pdbx_description
1 polymer ?
#
loop_
_entity_poly.entity_id
_entity_poly.type
_entity_poly.pdbx_seq_one_letter_code
_entity_poly.pdbx_strand_id
1 'polypeptide(L)'
;MIRNGTVDFQLLVSFLYQLLGLHAITNWIVHDAADCALSQIAAAMSLSVSEFLYERGPYIVHHIALAARSRTEHDHAPVVFSALLNRVDDPRMFEHVKHIVDDLLQALDNFKQEEIPSKEEVPSTEEEAIMESEKKPPPAPIQSVEAVLLRTKHLLSSAHLPVRILVMRILCEGLWVLRNFDDQLLPMVHQNWEALINRFRDEEMEVVTQMVHVSKTFVYRRVRHQMWPLIDKWMRDASQHLYSTTSATYKYQLCVLQSIAEIFIGIDAFSEDVQLVLAMLKLYCGKMGSPQLKKEAESAKRRLEEYVEERSQRTVANIEEPVVEALPTDFPCGVFYGLARVDGQQVDNMVMSIGWNPQYQNEKKTLEVHLLRKFDKDFYGSMMDVLILGFIRPMAAFNSLGELTSSLARN
;
A
#
# COMPACT_ATOMS: atom_id res chain seq x y z
N MET A 1 7.47 37.84 41.96
CA MET A 1 6.44 36.77 41.90
C MET A 1 6.40 36.00 40.57
N ILE A 2 7.18 36.35 39.54
CA ILE A 2 7.14 35.68 38.21
C ILE A 2 8.06 34.43 38.14
N ARG A 3 9.01 34.25 39.08
CA ARG A 3 9.96 33.12 39.09
C ARG A 3 9.43 31.79 39.65
N ASN A 4 8.35 31.79 40.45
CA ASN A 4 7.84 30.53 41.03
C ASN A 4 6.99 29.74 40.04
N GLY A 5 6.18 30.40 39.21
CA GLY A 5 5.33 29.71 38.23
C GLY A 5 6.10 28.97 37.13
N THR A 6 7.32 29.40 36.79
CA THR A 6 8.16 28.73 35.79
C THR A 6 8.81 27.45 36.32
N VAL A 7 9.15 27.41 37.62
CA VAL A 7 9.77 26.23 38.25
C VAL A 7 8.73 25.13 38.47
N ASP A 8 7.55 25.49 38.96
CA ASP A 8 6.43 24.56 39.12
C ASP A 8 6.00 23.93 37.78
N PHE A 9 6.05 24.72 36.71
CA PHE A 9 5.74 24.26 35.36
C PHE A 9 6.80 23.29 34.79
N GLN A 10 8.09 23.58 34.98
CA GLN A 10 9.16 22.66 34.57
C GLN A 10 9.11 21.34 35.35
N LEU A 11 8.87 21.41 36.66
CA LEU A 11 8.66 20.22 37.50
C LEU A 11 7.47 19.39 37.01
N LEU A 12 6.36 20.04 36.62
CA LEU A 12 5.20 19.35 36.06
C LEU A 12 5.55 18.64 34.76
N VAL A 13 6.26 19.28 33.82
CA VAL A 13 6.64 18.65 32.54
C VAL A 13 7.58 17.45 32.76
N SER A 14 8.58 17.58 33.64
CA SER A 14 9.48 16.47 33.98
C SER A 14 8.75 15.33 34.69
N PHE A 15 7.80 15.65 35.58
CA PHE A 15 6.95 14.66 36.23
C PHE A 15 6.05 13.93 35.23
N LEU A 16 5.42 14.65 34.30
CA LEU A 16 4.59 14.06 33.24
C LEU A 16 5.40 13.18 32.30
N TYR A 17 6.62 13.58 31.95
CA TYR A 17 7.54 12.74 31.17
C TYR A 17 7.82 11.41 31.87
N GLN A 18 8.13 11.45 33.19
CA GLN A 18 8.34 10.23 33.97
C GLN A 18 7.07 9.39 34.10
N LEU A 19 5.93 10.02 34.33
CA LEU A 19 4.64 9.35 34.49
C LEU A 19 4.21 8.63 33.20
N LEU A 20 4.36 9.28 32.05
CA LEU A 20 4.15 8.68 30.73
C LEU A 20 5.16 7.54 30.47
N GLY A 21 6.40 7.69 30.94
CA GLY A 21 7.40 6.62 30.90
C GLY A 21 6.99 5.39 31.72
N LEU A 22 6.51 5.59 32.94
CA LEU A 22 5.99 4.52 33.80
C LEU A 22 4.75 3.86 33.20
N HIS A 23 3.88 4.66 32.59
CA HIS A 23 2.70 4.18 31.92
C HIS A 23 3.04 3.20 30.77
N ALA A 24 4.13 3.45 30.05
CA ALA A 24 4.53 2.62 28.93
C ALA A 24 5.24 1.30 29.33
N ILE A 25 5.43 1.04 30.63
CA ILE A 25 6.05 -0.19 31.13
C ILE A 25 5.04 -1.35 31.02
N THR A 26 5.52 -2.53 30.64
CA THR A 26 4.70 -3.74 30.46
C THR A 26 4.08 -4.31 31.74
N ASN A 27 4.47 -3.80 32.92
CA ASN A 27 3.91 -4.22 34.20
C ASN A 27 2.54 -3.56 34.43
N TRP A 28 1.49 -4.38 34.41
CA TRP A 28 0.11 -3.92 34.52
C TRP A 28 -0.18 -3.08 35.78
N ILE A 29 0.46 -3.38 36.92
CA ILE A 29 0.27 -2.64 38.17
C ILE A 29 0.85 -1.23 38.04
N VAL A 30 2.04 -1.12 37.46
CA VAL A 30 2.72 0.17 37.26
C VAL A 30 1.96 1.03 36.25
N HIS A 31 1.50 0.40 35.17
CA HIS A 31 0.68 1.05 34.15
C HIS A 31 -0.63 1.59 34.72
N ASP A 32 -1.37 0.77 35.49
CA ASP A 32 -2.65 1.15 36.11
C ASP A 32 -2.48 2.26 37.17
N ALA A 33 -1.44 2.17 38.00
CA ALA A 33 -1.11 3.20 38.98
C ALA A 33 -0.75 4.54 38.30
N ALA A 34 0.02 4.50 37.21
CA ALA A 34 0.36 5.68 36.43
C ALA A 34 -0.89 6.31 35.77
N ASP A 35 -1.79 5.48 35.26
CA ASP A 35 -3.05 5.94 34.65
C ASP A 35 -4.01 6.56 35.67
N CYS A 36 -4.10 5.97 36.87
CA CYS A 36 -4.84 6.53 37.99
C CYS A 36 -4.28 7.89 38.42
N ALA A 37 -2.94 8.02 38.53
CA ALA A 37 -2.31 9.28 38.89
C ALA A 37 -2.57 10.36 37.83
N LEU A 38 -2.44 10.03 36.55
CA LEU A 38 -2.74 10.93 35.44
C LEU A 38 -4.20 11.40 35.47
N SER A 39 -5.13 10.47 35.70
CA SER A 39 -6.57 10.75 35.81
C SER A 39 -6.89 11.68 36.99
N GLN A 40 -6.24 11.48 38.15
CA GLN A 40 -6.41 12.34 39.31
C GLN A 40 -5.89 13.76 39.07
N ILE A 41 -4.75 13.90 38.38
CA ILE A 41 -4.16 15.21 38.05
C ILE A 41 -5.07 15.95 37.06
N ALA A 42 -5.52 15.28 36.01
CA ALA A 42 -6.44 15.87 35.04
C ALA A 42 -7.76 16.31 35.71
N ALA A 43 -8.33 15.46 36.57
CA ALA A 43 -9.53 15.76 37.33
C ALA A 43 -9.36 16.96 38.29
N ALA A 44 -8.19 17.10 38.94
CA ALA A 44 -7.89 18.25 39.77
C ALA A 44 -7.88 19.57 38.99
N MET A 45 -7.63 19.51 37.68
CA MET A 45 -7.68 20.66 36.77
C MET A 45 -9.01 20.80 36.03
N SER A 46 -10.01 19.95 36.35
CA SER A 46 -11.31 19.89 35.65
C SER A 46 -11.19 19.61 34.15
N LEU A 47 -10.17 18.86 33.74
CA LEU A 47 -9.92 18.46 32.36
C LEU A 47 -10.02 16.93 32.23
N SER A 48 -10.36 16.45 31.03
CA SER A 48 -10.07 15.05 30.68
C SER A 48 -8.56 14.82 30.55
N VAL A 49 -8.14 13.57 30.63
CA VAL A 49 -6.73 13.18 30.41
C VAL A 49 -6.24 13.66 29.02
N SER A 50 -7.06 13.49 27.98
CA SER A 50 -6.72 13.91 26.62
C SER A 50 -6.56 15.42 26.51
N GLU A 51 -7.49 16.21 27.05
CA GLU A 51 -7.41 17.68 27.05
C GLU A 51 -6.20 18.18 27.84
N PHE A 52 -5.98 17.60 29.02
CA PHE A 52 -4.84 17.95 29.87
C PHE A 52 -3.51 17.68 29.17
N LEU A 53 -3.36 16.51 28.54
CA LEU A 53 -2.16 16.17 27.79
C LEU A 53 -1.99 17.01 26.52
N TYR A 54 -3.09 17.36 25.84
CA TYR A 54 -3.06 18.28 24.69
C TYR A 54 -2.56 19.68 25.11
N GLU A 55 -3.06 20.26 26.20
CA GLU A 55 -2.62 21.56 26.71
C GLU A 55 -1.14 21.60 27.09
N ARG A 56 -0.59 20.47 27.54
CA ARG A 56 0.84 20.32 27.90
C ARG A 56 1.69 19.75 26.77
N GLY A 57 1.06 19.34 25.67
CA GLY A 57 1.66 18.66 24.53
C GLY A 57 2.92 19.33 23.97
N PRO A 58 2.93 20.65 23.67
CA PRO A 58 4.11 21.32 23.12
C PRO A 58 5.36 21.18 23.97
N TYR A 59 5.19 21.22 25.29
CA TYR A 59 6.29 21.17 26.25
C TYR A 59 6.81 19.75 26.47
N ILE A 60 5.89 18.78 26.54
CA ILE A 60 6.24 17.36 26.63
C ILE A 60 6.95 16.92 25.34
N VAL A 61 6.41 17.28 24.17
CA VAL A 61 7.02 16.99 22.87
C VAL A 61 8.41 17.61 22.76
N HIS A 62 8.59 18.87 23.18
CA HIS A 62 9.92 19.48 23.20
C HIS A 62 10.91 18.73 24.11
N HIS A 63 10.47 18.32 25.30
CA HIS A 63 11.30 17.54 26.21
C HIS A 63 11.68 16.17 25.61
N ILE A 64 10.74 15.49 24.96
CA ILE A 64 10.98 14.23 24.24
C ILE A 64 11.99 14.45 23.11
N ALA A 65 11.86 15.53 22.32
CA ALA A 65 12.76 15.83 21.21
C ALA A 65 14.20 16.02 21.69
N LEU A 66 14.40 16.74 22.81
CA LEU A 66 15.71 16.88 23.43
C LEU A 66 16.25 15.54 23.94
N ALA A 67 15.39 14.75 24.59
CA ALA A 67 15.77 13.44 25.13
C ALA A 67 16.17 12.44 24.03
N ALA A 68 15.46 12.44 22.89
CA ALA A 68 15.73 11.53 21.78
C ALA A 68 17.09 11.77 21.08
N ARG A 69 17.72 12.94 21.29
CA ARG A 69 19.06 13.25 20.75
C ARG A 69 20.20 12.54 21.49
N SER A 70 19.96 12.02 22.70
CA SER A 70 20.97 11.38 23.55
C SER A 70 20.60 9.93 23.85
N ARG A 71 21.25 8.98 23.14
CA ARG A 71 21.05 7.54 23.33
C ARG A 71 21.56 7.02 24.68
N THR A 72 22.50 7.69 25.33
CA THR A 72 23.09 7.20 26.59
C THR A 72 22.29 7.61 27.82
N GLU A 73 21.41 8.60 27.71
CA GLU A 73 20.70 9.17 28.86
C GLU A 73 19.19 8.89 28.83
N HIS A 74 18.58 8.72 27.64
CA HIS A 74 17.13 8.67 27.50
C HIS A 74 16.61 7.65 26.45
N ASP A 75 16.98 6.37 26.60
CA ASP A 75 16.50 5.25 25.76
C ASP A 75 14.96 5.13 25.67
N HIS A 76 14.23 5.77 26.57
CA HIS A 76 12.77 5.66 26.68
C HIS A 76 12.00 6.79 25.96
N ALA A 77 12.68 7.78 25.37
CA ALA A 77 12.01 8.93 24.75
C ALA A 77 10.97 8.54 23.66
N PRO A 78 11.26 7.62 22.72
CA PRO A 78 10.26 7.16 21.74
C PRO A 78 9.06 6.44 22.38
N VAL A 79 9.29 5.77 23.51
CA VAL A 79 8.27 5.03 24.25
C VAL A 79 7.33 6.01 24.97
N VAL A 80 7.89 7.04 25.62
CA VAL A 80 7.12 8.15 26.22
C VAL A 80 6.29 8.88 25.16
N PHE A 81 6.87 9.07 23.98
CA PHE A 81 6.19 9.70 22.85
C PHE A 81 4.99 8.90 22.35
N SER A 82 5.15 7.59 22.19
CA SER A 82 4.03 6.69 21.85
C SER A 82 2.93 6.73 22.91
N ALA A 83 3.29 6.72 24.20
CA ALA A 83 2.33 6.82 25.30
C ALA A 83 1.53 8.15 25.30
N LEU A 84 2.18 9.25 24.92
CA LEU A 84 1.52 10.54 24.75
C LEU A 84 0.50 10.49 23.60
N LEU A 85 0.90 9.98 22.43
CA LEU A 85 0.04 9.91 21.24
C LEU A 85 -1.17 9.00 21.45
N ASN A 86 -1.01 7.87 22.14
CA ASN A 86 -2.11 6.93 22.41
C ASN A 86 -3.18 7.48 23.39
N ARG A 87 -2.93 8.63 24.01
CA ARG A 87 -3.77 9.24 25.06
C ARG A 87 -4.41 10.55 24.65
N VAL A 88 -3.98 11.13 23.53
CA VAL A 88 -4.49 12.41 23.03
C VAL A 88 -5.32 12.13 21.78
N ASP A 89 -6.63 12.23 21.93
CA ASP A 89 -7.61 11.99 20.84
C ASP A 89 -7.87 13.25 19.99
N ASP A 90 -7.13 14.34 20.22
CA ASP A 90 -7.29 15.61 19.50
C ASP A 90 -6.41 15.67 18.23
N PRO A 91 -7.00 15.76 17.01
CA PRO A 91 -6.23 15.83 15.77
C PRO A 91 -5.27 17.02 15.68
N ARG A 92 -5.54 18.11 16.42
CA ARG A 92 -4.66 19.30 16.46
C ARG A 92 -3.32 18.99 17.12
N MET A 93 -3.19 17.86 17.81
CA MET A 93 -1.91 17.39 18.36
C MET A 93 -0.84 17.24 17.27
N PHE A 94 -1.24 16.98 16.02
CA PHE A 94 -0.31 16.94 14.89
C PHE A 94 0.50 18.23 14.74
N GLU A 95 -0.08 19.41 15.01
CA GLU A 95 0.65 20.69 14.92
C GLU A 95 1.81 20.78 15.92
N HIS A 96 1.67 20.15 17.08
CA HIS A 96 2.73 20.08 18.09
C HIS A 96 3.79 19.02 17.74
N VAL A 97 3.39 18.01 16.97
CA VAL A 97 4.17 16.78 16.75
C VAL A 97 4.93 16.77 15.43
N LYS A 98 4.46 17.47 14.40
CA LYS A 98 5.05 17.43 13.06
C LYS A 98 6.56 17.66 13.03
N HIS A 99 7.09 18.52 13.89
CA HIS A 99 8.53 18.83 13.95
C HIS A 99 9.36 17.77 14.68
N ILE A 100 8.80 17.07 15.67
CA ILE A 100 9.56 16.00 16.35
C ILE A 100 9.74 14.79 15.45
N VAL A 101 8.85 14.57 14.47
CA VAL A 101 9.00 13.47 13.48
C VAL A 101 10.33 13.61 12.75
N ASP A 102 10.65 14.80 12.25
CA ASP A 102 11.91 15.08 11.54
C ASP A 102 13.12 14.90 12.46
N ASP A 103 13.04 15.39 13.70
CA ASP A 103 14.10 15.23 14.71
C ASP A 103 14.34 13.74 15.04
N LEU A 104 13.29 12.93 15.16
CA LEU A 104 13.36 11.50 15.43
C LEU A 104 13.93 10.72 14.24
N LEU A 105 13.54 11.08 13.01
CA LEU A 105 14.09 10.48 11.79
C LEU A 105 15.58 10.82 11.65
N GLN A 106 15.97 12.08 11.91
CA GLN A 106 17.38 12.48 11.90
C GLN A 106 18.18 11.77 12.98
N ALA A 107 17.60 11.60 14.17
CA ALA A 107 18.22 10.82 15.24
C ALA A 107 18.41 9.36 14.80
N LEU A 108 17.40 8.74 14.18
CA LEU A 108 17.47 7.39 13.65
C LEU A 108 18.59 7.23 12.62
N ASP A 109 18.69 8.16 11.66
CA ASP A 109 19.70 8.18 10.60
C ASP A 109 21.12 8.31 11.21
N ASN A 110 21.28 9.09 12.28
CA ASN A 110 22.57 9.28 12.96
C ASN A 110 23.01 8.09 13.84
N PHE A 111 22.07 7.27 14.32
CA PHE A 111 22.37 6.13 15.16
C PHE A 111 22.78 4.90 14.34
N LYS A 112 23.91 4.99 13.62
CA LYS A 112 24.62 3.90 12.91
C LYS A 112 23.86 2.58 12.86
N GLN A 113 22.91 2.48 11.96
CA GLN A 113 22.39 1.18 11.57
C GLN A 113 23.44 0.57 10.66
N GLU A 114 23.80 -0.69 10.88
CA GLU A 114 24.63 -1.42 9.93
C GLU A 114 23.85 -1.52 8.61
N GLU A 115 24.06 -0.54 7.73
CA GLU A 115 23.56 -0.57 6.38
C GLU A 115 24.26 -1.73 5.66
N ILE A 116 23.48 -2.73 5.26
CA ILE A 116 23.93 -3.59 4.18
C ILE A 116 23.80 -2.71 2.93
N PRO A 117 24.90 -2.40 2.21
CA PRO A 117 24.79 -1.64 0.98
C PRO A 117 23.87 -2.41 0.04
N SER A 118 22.64 -1.90 -0.13
CA SER A 118 21.85 -2.25 -1.30
C SER A 118 22.71 -1.90 -2.50
N LYS A 119 22.87 -2.82 -3.45
CA LYS A 119 23.48 -2.48 -4.74
C LYS A 119 22.82 -1.18 -5.18
N GLU A 120 23.64 -0.16 -5.45
CA GLU A 120 23.16 1.06 -6.11
C GLU A 120 22.37 0.59 -7.32
N GLU A 121 21.06 0.71 -7.23
CA GLU A 121 20.22 0.61 -8.41
C GLU A 121 20.64 1.81 -9.24
N VAL A 122 21.29 1.52 -10.38
CA VAL A 122 21.38 2.49 -11.47
C VAL A 122 19.97 3.06 -11.60
N PRO A 123 19.78 4.39 -11.45
CA PRO A 123 18.46 4.95 -11.65
C PRO A 123 18.02 4.52 -13.04
N SER A 124 17.00 3.67 -13.12
CA SER A 124 16.29 3.45 -14.37
C SER A 124 15.78 4.82 -14.74
N THR A 125 16.48 5.44 -15.68
CA THR A 125 16.52 6.88 -15.93
C THR A 125 15.29 7.32 -16.72
N GLU A 126 14.16 6.71 -16.40
CA GLU A 126 13.05 6.54 -17.32
C GLU A 126 11.71 6.93 -16.68
N GLU A 127 11.60 7.17 -15.37
CA GLU A 127 10.30 7.56 -14.77
C GLU A 127 10.17 9.05 -14.37
N GLU A 128 11.21 9.86 -14.50
CA GLU A 128 11.19 11.26 -14.00
C GLU A 128 10.92 12.36 -15.05
N ALA A 129 10.58 12.03 -16.29
CA ALA A 129 10.29 13.04 -17.32
C ALA A 129 8.79 13.12 -17.66
N ILE A 130 7.96 13.56 -16.71
CA ILE A 130 6.59 13.99 -17.02
C ILE A 130 6.50 15.48 -16.72
N MET A 131 6.03 16.24 -17.72
CA MET A 131 5.77 17.68 -17.66
C MET A 131 5.17 18.06 -16.30
N GLU A 132 5.94 18.80 -15.53
CA GLU A 132 5.60 19.32 -14.21
C GLU A 132 4.46 20.34 -14.38
N SER A 133 3.22 19.87 -14.50
CA SER A 133 2.09 20.68 -14.09
C SER A 133 2.29 20.94 -12.60
N GLU A 134 2.29 22.20 -12.14
CA GLU A 134 2.46 22.56 -10.73
C GLU A 134 1.50 21.75 -9.84
N LYS A 135 1.95 20.59 -9.35
CA LYS A 135 1.16 19.74 -8.48
C LYS A 135 1.20 20.36 -7.10
N LYS A 136 0.03 20.66 -6.57
CA LYS A 136 -0.09 21.18 -5.21
C LYS A 136 0.57 20.19 -4.25
N PRO A 137 1.45 20.63 -3.34
CA PRO A 137 2.11 19.73 -2.40
C PRO A 137 1.06 18.98 -1.56
N PRO A 138 1.31 17.71 -1.23
CA PRO A 138 0.37 16.93 -0.43
C PRO A 138 0.22 17.55 0.97
N PRO A 139 -0.87 17.26 1.70
CA PRO A 139 -1.06 17.75 3.06
C PRO A 139 0.12 17.41 3.97
N ALA A 140 0.45 18.26 4.94
CA ALA A 140 1.59 18.04 5.86
C ALA A 140 1.60 16.65 6.56
N PRO A 141 0.46 16.07 7.00
CA PRO A 141 0.45 14.71 7.53
C PRO A 141 0.92 13.65 6.52
N ILE A 142 0.60 13.83 5.24
CA ILE A 142 1.01 12.92 4.17
C ILE A 142 2.51 13.04 3.93
N GLN A 143 3.07 14.25 3.96
CA GLN A 143 4.52 14.47 3.87
C GLN A 143 5.26 13.79 5.04
N SER A 144 4.73 13.87 6.26
CA SER A 144 5.33 13.18 7.41
C SER A 144 5.30 11.66 7.26
N VAL A 145 4.20 11.09 6.74
CA VAL A 145 4.11 9.64 6.47
C VAL A 145 5.07 9.22 5.37
N GLU A 146 5.16 9.99 4.29
CA GLU A 146 6.13 9.77 3.21
C GLU A 146 7.57 9.78 3.74
N ALA A 147 7.92 10.76 4.58
CA ALA A 147 9.24 10.82 5.21
C ALA A 147 9.56 9.57 6.05
N VAL A 148 8.58 9.06 6.81
CA VAL A 148 8.72 7.80 7.57
C VAL A 148 8.90 6.60 6.64
N LEU A 149 8.11 6.50 5.57
CA LEU A 149 8.16 5.38 4.62
C LEU A 149 9.46 5.36 3.80
N LEU A 150 10.07 6.52 3.51
CA LEU A 150 11.37 6.56 2.84
C LEU A 150 12.47 5.81 3.62
N ARG A 151 12.34 5.68 4.95
CA ARG A 151 13.31 4.97 5.79
C ARG A 151 13.08 3.47 5.83
N THR A 152 11.90 2.97 5.43
CA THR A 152 11.59 1.53 5.49
C THR A 152 12.46 0.73 4.52
N LYS A 153 12.83 1.30 3.37
CA LYS A 153 13.64 0.64 2.32
C LYS A 153 14.92 0.02 2.90
N HIS A 154 15.73 0.82 3.59
CA HIS A 154 17.01 0.38 4.15
C HIS A 154 16.81 -0.54 5.35
N LEU A 155 15.77 -0.29 6.14
CA LEU A 155 15.48 -1.06 7.36
C LEU A 155 14.94 -2.47 7.10
N LEU A 156 14.25 -2.70 5.98
CA LEU A 156 13.86 -4.05 5.54
C LEU A 156 15.08 -4.97 5.32
N SER A 157 16.23 -4.38 5.00
CA SER A 157 17.50 -5.09 4.85
C SER A 157 18.22 -5.36 6.17
N SER A 158 17.70 -4.91 7.32
CA SER A 158 18.32 -5.11 8.64
C SER A 158 18.61 -6.59 8.95
N ALA A 159 19.70 -6.85 9.68
CA ALA A 159 20.04 -8.19 10.19
C ALA A 159 19.09 -8.66 11.30
N HIS A 160 18.43 -7.72 12.01
CA HIS A 160 17.59 -8.03 13.16
C HIS A 160 16.14 -8.29 12.76
N LEU A 161 15.63 -9.49 13.05
CA LEU A 161 14.23 -9.85 12.76
C LEU A 161 13.23 -8.87 13.39
N PRO A 162 13.28 -8.51 14.69
CA PRO A 162 12.29 -7.61 15.29
C PRO A 162 12.18 -6.24 14.60
N VAL A 163 13.30 -5.71 14.10
CA VAL A 163 13.31 -4.45 13.34
C VAL A 163 12.53 -4.63 12.03
N ARG A 164 12.77 -5.73 11.31
CA ARG A 164 12.06 -6.00 10.05
C ARG A 164 10.56 -6.17 10.24
N ILE A 165 10.12 -6.90 11.28
CA ILE A 165 8.69 -7.04 11.61
C ILE A 165 8.06 -5.66 11.84
N LEU A 166 8.73 -4.81 12.62
CA LEU A 166 8.26 -3.45 12.90
C LEU A 166 8.17 -2.61 11.61
N VAL A 167 9.19 -2.69 10.75
CA VAL A 167 9.26 -1.95 9.49
C VAL A 167 8.16 -2.41 8.52
N MET A 168 7.89 -3.70 8.43
CA MET A 168 6.79 -4.24 7.62
C MET A 168 5.44 -3.71 8.11
N ARG A 169 5.21 -3.67 9.43
CA ARG A 169 3.99 -3.08 10.01
C ARG A 169 3.86 -1.59 9.70
N ILE A 170 4.94 -0.83 9.84
CA ILE A 170 4.99 0.60 9.48
C ILE A 170 4.67 0.78 8.00
N LEU A 171 5.24 -0.07 7.14
CA LEU A 171 5.03 -0.02 5.69
C LEU A 171 3.56 -0.31 5.34
N CYS A 172 2.93 -1.34 5.93
CA CYS A 172 1.51 -1.63 5.70
C CYS A 172 0.60 -0.45 6.05
N GLU A 173 0.77 0.12 7.25
CA GLU A 173 -0.03 1.26 7.73
C GLU A 173 0.24 2.52 6.90
N GLY A 174 1.50 2.83 6.61
CA GLY A 174 1.84 4.00 5.81
C GLY A 174 1.31 3.91 4.39
N LEU A 175 1.41 2.75 3.73
CA LEU A 175 0.83 2.54 2.40
C LEU A 175 -0.69 2.72 2.41
N TRP A 176 -1.37 2.28 3.48
CA TRP A 176 -2.81 2.51 3.63
C TRP A 176 -3.16 3.99 3.74
N VAL A 177 -2.36 4.78 4.45
CA VAL A 177 -2.55 6.24 4.56
C VAL A 177 -2.31 6.92 3.20
N LEU A 178 -1.34 6.46 2.42
CA LEU A 178 -1.03 6.99 1.09
C LEU A 178 -1.98 6.54 -0.03
N ARG A 179 -2.98 5.68 0.24
CA ARG A 179 -3.83 5.05 -0.79
C ARG A 179 -4.56 5.98 -1.78
N ASN A 180 -4.70 7.27 -1.45
CA ASN A 180 -5.36 8.28 -2.29
C ASN A 180 -4.35 9.31 -2.85
N PHE A 181 -3.06 9.05 -2.72
CA PHE A 181 -1.95 9.95 -3.04
C PHE A 181 -0.93 9.19 -3.90
N ASP A 182 -1.31 8.88 -5.14
CA ASP A 182 -0.54 8.00 -6.03
C ASP A 182 0.90 8.47 -6.24
N ASP A 183 1.12 9.79 -6.33
CA ASP A 183 2.43 10.40 -6.50
C ASP A 183 3.41 10.06 -5.35
N GLN A 184 2.89 9.86 -4.14
CA GLN A 184 3.68 9.44 -2.97
C GLN A 184 3.66 7.91 -2.82
N LEU A 185 2.52 7.28 -3.11
CA LEU A 185 2.31 5.84 -2.93
C LEU A 185 3.18 4.99 -3.86
N LEU A 186 3.14 5.28 -5.17
CA LEU A 186 3.76 4.43 -6.18
C LEU A 186 5.29 4.35 -6.03
N PRO A 187 6.01 5.46 -5.75
CA PRO A 187 7.43 5.38 -5.42
C PRO A 187 7.71 4.51 -4.20
N MET A 188 6.87 4.57 -3.15
CA MET A 188 7.06 3.75 -1.94
C MET A 188 6.88 2.27 -2.22
N VAL A 189 5.89 1.90 -3.03
CA VAL A 189 5.72 0.52 -3.52
C VAL A 189 6.92 0.09 -4.34
N HIS A 190 7.41 0.95 -5.25
CA HIS A 190 8.55 0.63 -6.09
C HIS A 190 9.81 0.35 -5.27
N GLN A 191 10.17 1.29 -4.39
CA GLN A 191 11.44 1.30 -3.68
C GLN A 191 11.56 0.19 -2.64
N ASN A 192 10.43 -0.23 -2.04
CA ASN A 192 10.43 -1.29 -1.03
C ASN A 192 10.32 -2.70 -1.63
N TRP A 193 9.87 -2.83 -2.88
CA TRP A 193 9.61 -4.13 -3.52
C TRP A 193 10.84 -5.05 -3.54
N GLU A 194 11.99 -4.55 -3.99
CA GLU A 194 13.20 -5.37 -4.14
C GLU A 194 13.71 -5.89 -2.79
N ALA A 195 13.61 -5.08 -1.73
CA ALA A 195 13.98 -5.50 -0.38
C ALA A 195 13.05 -6.62 0.14
N LEU A 196 11.76 -6.57 -0.19
CA LEU A 196 10.78 -7.60 0.18
C LEU A 196 11.02 -8.90 -0.60
N ILE A 197 11.20 -8.81 -1.92
CA ILE A 197 11.26 -10.01 -2.77
C ILE A 197 12.53 -10.83 -2.53
N ASN A 198 13.65 -10.15 -2.27
CA ASN A 198 14.95 -10.81 -2.00
C ASN A 198 14.95 -11.62 -0.69
N ARG A 199 13.98 -11.39 0.20
CA ARG A 199 13.85 -12.10 1.49
C ARG A 199 12.50 -12.79 1.64
N PHE A 200 11.75 -12.93 0.54
CA PHE A 200 10.36 -13.38 0.52
C PHE A 200 10.19 -14.74 1.21
N ARG A 201 9.61 -14.73 2.40
CA ARG A 201 9.24 -15.92 3.16
C ARG A 201 7.82 -15.78 3.68
N ASP A 202 7.63 -15.33 4.91
CA ASP A 202 6.36 -15.51 5.64
C ASP A 202 5.63 -14.18 5.80
N GLU A 203 6.17 -13.27 6.63
CA GLU A 203 5.57 -11.97 6.94
C GLU A 203 5.58 -11.01 5.75
N GLU A 204 6.46 -11.22 4.77
CA GLU A 204 6.52 -10.42 3.54
C GLU A 204 5.25 -10.58 2.68
N MET A 205 4.52 -11.70 2.81
CA MET A 205 3.26 -11.93 2.07
C MET A 205 2.19 -10.90 2.43
N GLU A 206 2.06 -10.57 3.71
CA GLU A 206 1.06 -9.61 4.19
C GLU A 206 1.30 -8.21 3.60
N VAL A 207 2.58 -7.81 3.57
CA VAL A 207 3.00 -6.54 2.95
C VAL A 207 2.69 -6.52 1.46
N VAL A 208 2.95 -7.61 0.73
CA VAL A 208 2.65 -7.68 -0.70
C VAL A 208 1.14 -7.62 -0.95
N THR A 209 0.33 -8.31 -0.16
CA THR A 209 -1.14 -8.21 -0.24
C THR A 209 -1.58 -6.75 -0.05
N GLN A 210 -1.00 -6.04 0.92
CA GLN A 210 -1.28 -4.62 1.12
C GLN A 210 -0.84 -3.75 -0.06
N MET A 211 0.35 -3.99 -0.62
CA MET A 211 0.84 -3.28 -1.82
C MET A 211 -0.12 -3.49 -3.01
N VAL A 212 -0.60 -4.71 -3.22
CA VAL A 212 -1.58 -5.02 -4.26
C VAL A 212 -2.90 -4.30 -3.99
N HIS A 213 -3.35 -4.25 -2.74
CA HIS A 213 -4.60 -3.56 -2.39
C HIS A 213 -4.59 -2.08 -2.70
N VAL A 214 -3.48 -1.39 -2.44
CA VAL A 214 -3.37 0.06 -2.61
C VAL A 214 -2.96 0.44 -4.04
N SER A 215 -2.13 -0.36 -4.72
CA SER A 215 -1.57 -0.01 -6.04
C SER A 215 -2.20 -0.77 -7.22
N LYS A 216 -3.02 -1.79 -6.95
CA LYS A 216 -3.79 -2.55 -7.94
C LYS A 216 -2.90 -3.10 -9.07
N THR A 217 -3.19 -2.72 -10.32
CA THR A 217 -2.52 -3.21 -11.53
C THR A 217 -1.07 -2.73 -11.65
N PHE A 218 -0.64 -1.72 -10.89
CA PHE A 218 0.73 -1.20 -10.94
C PHE A 218 1.78 -2.28 -10.64
N VAL A 219 1.50 -3.17 -9.69
CA VAL A 219 2.41 -4.27 -9.32
C VAL A 219 2.21 -5.54 -10.13
N TYR A 220 1.34 -5.55 -11.15
CA TYR A 220 1.00 -6.74 -11.94
C TYR A 220 2.24 -7.47 -12.45
N ARG A 221 3.16 -6.77 -13.15
CA ARG A 221 4.38 -7.37 -13.71
C ARG A 221 5.27 -7.97 -12.64
N ARG A 222 5.37 -7.31 -11.48
CA ARG A 222 6.24 -7.74 -10.38
C ARG A 222 5.67 -8.97 -9.69
N VAL A 223 4.37 -8.97 -9.42
CA VAL A 223 3.64 -10.13 -8.89
C VAL A 223 3.77 -11.31 -9.85
N ARG A 224 3.55 -11.11 -11.14
CA ARG A 224 3.54 -12.17 -12.15
C ARG A 224 4.92 -12.76 -12.46
N HIS A 225 5.94 -11.93 -12.58
CA HIS A 225 7.25 -12.35 -13.06
C HIS A 225 8.30 -12.51 -11.97
N GLN A 226 8.16 -11.84 -10.83
CA GLN A 226 9.14 -11.93 -9.75
C GLN A 226 8.61 -12.75 -8.56
N MET A 227 7.40 -12.47 -8.08
CA MET A 227 6.84 -13.16 -6.91
C MET A 227 6.27 -14.55 -7.22
N TRP A 228 5.42 -14.65 -8.24
CA TRP A 228 4.71 -15.90 -8.55
C TRP A 228 5.63 -17.10 -8.78
N PRO A 229 6.76 -17.01 -9.52
CA PRO A 229 7.65 -18.15 -9.72
C PRO A 229 8.25 -18.69 -8.41
N LEU A 230 8.51 -17.82 -7.43
CA LEU A 230 9.04 -18.21 -6.12
C LEU A 230 7.98 -18.98 -5.32
N ILE A 231 6.75 -18.47 -5.31
CA ILE A 231 5.62 -19.11 -4.62
C ILE A 231 5.25 -20.43 -5.28
N ASP A 232 5.08 -20.48 -6.59
CA ASP A 232 4.63 -21.68 -7.32
C ASP A 232 5.62 -22.84 -7.11
N LYS A 233 6.91 -22.57 -7.27
CA LYS A 233 7.96 -23.55 -7.02
C LYS A 233 7.90 -24.06 -5.57
N TRP A 234 7.90 -23.16 -4.60
CA TRP A 234 7.90 -23.51 -3.18
C TRP A 234 6.66 -24.29 -2.77
N MET A 235 5.47 -23.86 -3.21
CA MET A 235 4.19 -24.51 -2.90
C MET A 235 4.09 -25.91 -3.52
N ARG A 236 4.62 -26.10 -4.74
CA ARG A 236 4.67 -27.43 -5.37
C ARG A 236 5.61 -28.37 -4.63
N ASP A 237 6.79 -27.91 -4.22
CA ASP A 237 7.73 -28.70 -3.43
C ASP A 237 7.11 -29.06 -2.06
N ALA A 238 6.52 -28.09 -1.37
CA ALA A 238 5.87 -28.30 -0.08
C ALA A 238 4.63 -29.22 -0.16
N SER A 239 3.94 -29.28 -1.31
CA SER A 239 2.77 -30.16 -1.48
C SER A 239 3.09 -31.66 -1.41
N GLN A 240 4.37 -32.03 -1.54
CA GLN A 240 4.82 -33.43 -1.53
C GLN A 240 4.93 -34.01 -0.11
N HIS A 241 4.84 -33.17 0.93
CA HIS A 241 5.11 -33.55 2.31
C HIS A 241 3.96 -33.15 3.24
N LEU A 242 3.74 -33.96 4.28
CA LEU A 242 2.88 -33.58 5.40
C LEU A 242 3.68 -32.88 6.48
N TYR A 243 3.30 -31.64 6.79
CA TYR A 243 3.89 -30.86 7.86
C TYR A 243 2.99 -30.81 9.09
N SER A 244 3.59 -30.73 10.28
CA SER A 244 2.87 -30.46 11.53
C SER A 244 2.24 -29.07 11.48
N THR A 245 1.05 -28.92 12.08
CA THR A 245 0.32 -27.63 12.16
C THR A 245 1.08 -26.54 12.90
N THR A 246 2.07 -26.91 13.73
CA THR A 246 2.93 -25.98 14.47
C THR A 246 4.15 -25.52 13.67
N SER A 247 4.46 -26.16 12.54
CA SER A 247 5.65 -25.85 11.74
C SER A 247 5.52 -24.53 10.99
N ALA A 248 6.65 -23.84 10.77
CA ALA A 248 6.71 -22.63 9.97
C ALA A 248 6.25 -22.90 8.52
N THR A 249 6.64 -24.04 7.93
CA THR A 249 6.23 -24.44 6.59
C THR A 249 4.71 -24.55 6.45
N TYR A 250 4.04 -25.18 7.42
CA TYR A 250 2.58 -25.27 7.42
C TYR A 250 1.91 -23.89 7.52
N LYS A 251 2.43 -23.02 8.39
CA LYS A 251 1.92 -21.65 8.55
C LYS A 251 2.07 -20.84 7.27
N TYR A 252 3.21 -20.97 6.60
CA TYR A 252 3.43 -20.30 5.32
C TYR A 252 2.54 -20.85 4.20
N GLN A 253 2.36 -22.18 4.10
CA GLN A 253 1.37 -22.77 3.18
C GLN A 253 -0.03 -22.18 3.40
N LEU A 254 -0.44 -22.06 4.67
CA LEU A 254 -1.74 -21.50 5.02
C LEU A 254 -1.85 -20.02 4.61
N CYS A 255 -0.82 -19.22 4.90
CA CYS A 255 -0.74 -17.80 4.54
C CYS A 255 -0.86 -17.58 3.02
N VAL A 256 -0.12 -18.36 2.22
CA VAL A 256 -0.21 -18.32 0.75
C VAL A 256 -1.63 -18.65 0.29
N LEU A 257 -2.24 -19.73 0.79
CA LEU A 257 -3.58 -20.15 0.35
C LEU A 257 -4.66 -19.13 0.73
N GLN A 258 -4.50 -18.42 1.85
CA GLN A 258 -5.43 -17.36 2.26
C GLN A 258 -5.33 -16.14 1.34
N SER A 259 -4.11 -15.75 0.95
CA SER A 259 -3.83 -14.46 0.29
C SER A 259 -3.80 -14.55 -1.25
N ILE A 260 -3.42 -15.68 -1.85
CA ILE A 260 -3.06 -15.74 -3.28
C ILE A 260 -4.20 -15.34 -4.22
N ALA A 261 -5.44 -15.70 -3.89
CA ALA A 261 -6.59 -15.33 -4.69
C ALA A 261 -6.84 -13.81 -4.64
N GLU A 262 -6.71 -13.20 -3.46
CA GLU A 262 -6.88 -11.76 -3.27
C GLU A 262 -5.80 -10.98 -4.01
N ILE A 263 -4.56 -11.47 -4.02
CA ILE A 263 -3.47 -10.88 -4.80
C ILE A 263 -3.78 -10.89 -6.29
N PHE A 264 -4.12 -12.05 -6.86
CA PHE A 264 -4.36 -12.17 -8.31
C PHE A 264 -5.63 -11.43 -8.77
N ILE A 265 -6.67 -11.36 -7.94
CA ILE A 265 -7.84 -10.53 -8.19
C ILE A 265 -7.47 -9.04 -8.09
N GLY A 266 -6.68 -8.66 -7.08
CA GLY A 266 -6.30 -7.27 -6.81
C GLY A 266 -5.42 -6.63 -7.88
N ILE A 267 -4.56 -7.42 -8.54
CA ILE A 267 -3.78 -6.96 -9.71
C ILE A 267 -4.57 -7.02 -11.03
N ASP A 268 -5.84 -7.40 -10.98
CA ASP A 268 -6.70 -7.65 -12.14
C ASP A 268 -6.06 -8.60 -13.18
N ALA A 269 -5.58 -9.76 -12.70
CA ALA A 269 -4.82 -10.70 -13.51
C ALA A 269 -5.58 -11.24 -14.73
N PHE A 270 -4.84 -11.54 -15.81
CA PHE A 270 -5.41 -12.22 -16.98
C PHE A 270 -5.78 -13.66 -16.66
N SER A 271 -6.74 -14.18 -17.43
CA SER A 271 -7.28 -15.54 -17.26
C SER A 271 -6.19 -16.61 -17.34
N GLU A 272 -5.19 -16.45 -18.22
CA GLU A 272 -4.05 -17.37 -18.36
C GLU A 272 -3.23 -17.47 -17.07
N ASP A 273 -3.01 -16.34 -16.40
CA ASP A 273 -2.22 -16.29 -15.17
C ASP A 273 -3.01 -16.86 -14.00
N VAL A 274 -4.32 -16.60 -13.95
CA VAL A 274 -5.21 -17.22 -12.96
C VAL A 274 -5.22 -18.74 -13.12
N GLN A 275 -5.15 -19.27 -14.36
CA GLN A 275 -5.04 -20.72 -14.58
C GLN A 275 -3.77 -21.32 -13.98
N LEU A 276 -2.64 -20.59 -13.96
CA LEU A 276 -1.42 -21.06 -13.29
C LEU A 276 -1.66 -21.24 -11.79
N VAL A 277 -2.33 -20.28 -11.15
CA VAL A 277 -2.67 -20.34 -9.72
C VAL A 277 -3.65 -21.48 -9.45
N LEU A 278 -4.70 -21.62 -10.26
CA LEU A 278 -5.66 -22.71 -10.15
C LEU A 278 -4.99 -24.09 -10.28
N ALA A 279 -3.98 -24.22 -11.15
CA ALA A 279 -3.21 -25.46 -11.29
C ALA A 279 -2.43 -25.81 -10.02
N MET A 280 -1.86 -24.82 -9.33
CA MET A 280 -1.20 -25.01 -8.03
C MET A 280 -2.23 -25.37 -6.93
N LEU A 281 -3.35 -24.64 -6.84
CA LEU A 281 -4.39 -24.86 -5.83
C LEU A 281 -5.00 -26.27 -5.91
N LYS A 282 -5.14 -26.84 -7.12
CA LYS A 282 -5.63 -28.22 -7.32
C LYS A 282 -4.81 -29.26 -6.56
N LEU A 283 -3.51 -29.04 -6.35
CA LEU A 283 -2.66 -29.95 -5.57
C LEU A 283 -3.10 -30.00 -4.09
N TYR A 284 -3.56 -28.87 -3.56
CA TYR A 284 -4.00 -28.72 -2.16
C TYR A 284 -5.48 -29.06 -1.94
N CYS A 285 -6.31 -29.06 -3.00
CA CYS A 285 -7.69 -29.57 -2.94
C CYS A 285 -7.78 -31.11 -2.86
N GLY A 286 -6.67 -31.81 -3.16
CA GLY A 286 -6.58 -33.27 -3.17
C GLY A 286 -6.69 -33.93 -1.78
N LYS A 287 -6.69 -35.28 -1.75
CA LYS A 287 -6.91 -36.08 -0.52
C LYS A 287 -5.75 -36.07 0.50
N MET A 288 -4.58 -35.51 0.16
CA MET A 288 -3.35 -35.67 0.94
C MET A 288 -2.93 -34.41 1.73
N GLY A 289 -3.86 -33.79 2.48
CA GLY A 289 -3.54 -32.57 3.23
C GLY A 289 -4.35 -32.38 4.51
N SER A 290 -3.86 -31.46 5.36
CA SER A 290 -4.60 -30.93 6.52
C SER A 290 -5.99 -30.42 6.08
N PRO A 291 -7.06 -30.68 6.86
CA PRO A 291 -8.41 -30.18 6.57
C PRO A 291 -8.46 -28.67 6.35
N GLN A 292 -7.63 -27.92 7.08
CA GLN A 292 -7.59 -26.46 7.00
C GLN A 292 -6.93 -25.98 5.70
N LEU A 293 -5.82 -26.59 5.26
CA LEU A 293 -5.19 -26.25 3.97
C LEU A 293 -6.14 -26.54 2.81
N LYS A 294 -6.83 -27.68 2.86
CA LYS A 294 -7.83 -28.05 1.86
C LYS A 294 -8.96 -27.01 1.79
N LYS A 295 -9.51 -26.61 2.93
CA LYS A 295 -10.57 -25.61 3.02
C LYS A 295 -10.13 -24.26 2.42
N GLU A 296 -8.94 -23.77 2.77
CA GLU A 296 -8.45 -22.49 2.24
C GLU A 296 -8.14 -22.58 0.73
N ALA A 297 -7.59 -23.71 0.26
CA ALA A 297 -7.36 -23.94 -1.16
C ALA A 297 -8.67 -23.98 -1.97
N GLU A 298 -9.71 -24.68 -1.47
CA GLU A 298 -11.03 -24.71 -2.09
C GLU A 298 -11.69 -23.33 -2.10
N SER A 299 -11.54 -22.56 -1.01
CA SER A 299 -12.02 -21.18 -0.91
C SER A 299 -11.33 -20.24 -1.91
N ALA A 300 -10.01 -20.28 -1.99
CA ALA A 300 -9.22 -19.50 -2.95
C ALA A 300 -9.55 -19.89 -4.40
N LYS A 301 -9.67 -21.18 -4.67
CA LYS A 301 -10.03 -21.71 -5.99
C LYS A 301 -11.40 -21.19 -6.43
N ARG A 302 -12.42 -21.28 -5.58
CA ARG A 302 -13.77 -20.78 -5.90
C ARG A 302 -13.77 -19.29 -6.22
N ARG A 303 -13.11 -18.46 -5.41
CA ARG A 303 -12.99 -17.01 -5.64
C ARG A 303 -12.36 -16.69 -7.01
N LEU A 304 -11.32 -17.44 -7.40
CA LEU A 304 -10.65 -17.25 -8.69
C LEU A 304 -11.50 -17.75 -9.88
N GLU A 305 -12.25 -18.84 -9.72
CA GLU A 305 -13.18 -19.32 -10.75
C GLU A 305 -14.33 -18.31 -10.97
N GLU A 306 -14.93 -17.79 -9.89
CA GLU A 306 -15.92 -16.71 -9.93
C GLU A 306 -15.34 -15.45 -10.61
N TYR A 307 -14.12 -15.05 -10.25
CA TYR A 307 -13.43 -13.92 -10.88
C TYR A 307 -13.23 -14.11 -12.39
N VAL A 308 -12.82 -15.29 -12.84
CA VAL A 308 -12.64 -15.57 -14.28
C VAL A 308 -13.96 -15.54 -15.04
N GLU A 309 -15.04 -16.03 -14.42
CA GLU A 309 -16.39 -15.96 -14.99
C GLU A 309 -16.89 -14.51 -15.09
N GLU A 310 -16.70 -13.71 -14.05
CA GLU A 310 -17.03 -12.27 -14.06
C GLU A 310 -16.18 -11.50 -15.08
N ARG A 311 -14.88 -11.81 -15.16
CA ARG A 311 -13.96 -11.21 -16.14
C ARG A 311 -14.40 -11.56 -17.57
N SER A 312 -14.84 -12.80 -17.80
CA SER A 312 -15.41 -13.27 -19.08
C SER A 312 -16.62 -12.49 -19.57
N GLN A 313 -17.31 -11.79 -18.67
CA GLN A 313 -18.43 -10.93 -19.03
C GLN A 313 -18.01 -9.48 -19.32
N ARG A 314 -16.73 -9.12 -19.09
CA ARG A 314 -16.22 -7.78 -19.40
C ARG A 314 -16.08 -7.63 -20.91
N THR A 315 -16.61 -6.53 -21.43
CA THR A 315 -16.67 -6.25 -22.86
C THR A 315 -15.58 -5.27 -23.31
N VAL A 316 -14.59 -5.01 -22.43
CA VAL A 316 -13.45 -4.13 -22.67
C VAL A 316 -12.29 -4.96 -23.19
N ALA A 317 -11.69 -4.50 -24.29
CA ALA A 317 -10.57 -5.12 -24.96
C ALA A 317 -9.45 -4.09 -25.16
N ASN A 318 -8.26 -4.44 -24.70
CA ASN A 318 -7.07 -3.67 -25.01
C ASN A 318 -6.53 -4.14 -26.36
N ILE A 319 -6.30 -3.21 -27.28
CA ILE A 319 -5.76 -3.52 -28.60
C ILE A 319 -4.23 -3.56 -28.53
N GLU A 320 -3.64 -4.51 -29.26
CA GLU A 320 -2.20 -4.76 -29.24
C GLU A 320 -1.38 -3.53 -29.68
N GLU A 321 -0.23 -3.37 -29.05
CA GLU A 321 0.71 -2.26 -29.24
C GLU A 321 1.07 -1.97 -30.72
N PRO A 322 1.33 -2.97 -31.60
CA PRO A 322 1.64 -2.71 -33.01
C PRO A 322 0.50 -2.02 -33.77
N VAL A 323 -0.75 -2.29 -33.41
CA VAL A 323 -1.92 -1.67 -34.03
C VAL A 323 -2.05 -0.22 -33.59
N VAL A 324 -1.69 0.07 -32.34
CA VAL A 324 -1.70 1.44 -31.81
C VAL A 324 -0.57 2.27 -32.40
N GLU A 325 0.62 1.68 -32.62
CA GLU A 325 1.74 2.31 -33.32
C GLU A 325 1.46 2.57 -34.80
N ALA A 326 0.57 1.78 -35.43
CA ALA A 326 0.15 1.98 -36.81
C ALA A 326 -0.86 3.14 -36.99
N LEU A 327 -1.38 3.73 -35.90
CA LEU A 327 -2.24 4.90 -36.00
C LEU A 327 -1.44 6.12 -36.50
N PRO A 328 -2.08 7.03 -37.27
CA PRO A 328 -1.47 8.29 -37.62
C PRO A 328 -0.95 9.06 -36.40
N THR A 329 0.22 9.68 -36.51
CA THR A 329 0.86 10.40 -35.40
C THR A 329 0.00 11.56 -34.88
N ASP A 330 -0.78 12.18 -35.78
CA ASP A 330 -1.73 13.26 -35.52
C ASP A 330 -3.12 12.77 -35.07
N PHE A 331 -3.34 11.45 -34.94
CA PHE A 331 -4.62 10.92 -34.50
C PHE A 331 -4.97 11.41 -33.08
N PRO A 332 -6.14 12.04 -32.86
CA PRO A 332 -6.45 12.72 -31.61
C PRO A 332 -6.62 11.72 -30.45
N CYS A 333 -6.20 12.13 -29.25
CA CYS A 333 -6.52 11.40 -28.02
C CYS A 333 -7.92 11.79 -27.53
N GLY A 334 -8.73 10.81 -27.18
CA GLY A 334 -10.12 11.05 -26.80
C GLY A 334 -10.97 9.79 -26.81
N VAL A 335 -12.28 10.01 -26.65
CA VAL A 335 -13.29 8.96 -26.70
C VAL A 335 -13.99 9.01 -28.06
N PHE A 336 -14.15 7.86 -28.70
CA PHE A 336 -14.77 7.69 -30.00
C PHE A 336 -15.89 6.66 -29.92
N TYR A 337 -16.79 6.68 -30.90
CA TYR A 337 -17.77 5.61 -31.11
C TYR A 337 -17.60 5.01 -32.49
N GLY A 338 -18.05 3.77 -32.62
CA GLY A 338 -18.15 3.13 -33.93
C GLY A 338 -18.66 1.72 -33.84
N LEU A 339 -18.16 0.87 -34.73
CA LEU A 339 -18.54 -0.52 -34.85
C LEU A 339 -17.31 -1.39 -34.64
N ALA A 340 -17.48 -2.54 -34.01
CA ALA A 340 -16.45 -3.54 -33.92
C ALA A 340 -17.03 -4.93 -34.15
N ARG A 341 -16.17 -5.85 -34.58
CA ARG A 341 -16.53 -7.25 -34.84
C ARG A 341 -15.42 -8.14 -34.32
N VAL A 342 -15.80 -9.17 -33.57
CA VAL A 342 -14.88 -10.16 -32.99
C VAL A 342 -14.97 -11.46 -33.81
N ASP A 343 -13.84 -12.02 -34.20
CA ASP A 343 -13.68 -13.26 -34.99
C ASP A 343 -14.56 -13.33 -36.24
N GLY A 344 -14.76 -12.20 -36.91
CA GLY A 344 -15.57 -12.14 -38.13
C GLY A 344 -17.05 -12.46 -37.94
N GLN A 345 -17.55 -12.48 -36.69
CA GLN A 345 -18.94 -12.81 -36.36
C GLN A 345 -19.87 -11.60 -36.57
N GLN A 346 -20.52 -11.15 -35.49
CA GLN A 346 -21.50 -10.07 -35.50
C GLN A 346 -20.83 -8.70 -35.38
N VAL A 347 -21.38 -7.70 -36.07
CA VAL A 347 -21.00 -6.30 -35.91
C VAL A 347 -21.77 -5.70 -34.74
N ASP A 348 -21.04 -5.17 -33.77
CA ASP A 348 -21.54 -4.60 -32.53
C ASP A 348 -21.18 -3.11 -32.43
N ASN A 349 -22.04 -2.33 -31.78
CA ASN A 349 -21.70 -0.96 -31.42
C ASN A 349 -20.59 -0.96 -30.36
N MET A 350 -19.64 -0.06 -30.51
CA MET A 350 -18.52 0.11 -29.59
C MET A 350 -18.30 1.58 -29.22
N VAL A 351 -17.70 1.78 -28.05
CA VAL A 351 -17.00 3.02 -27.71
C VAL A 351 -15.55 2.68 -27.49
N MET A 352 -14.64 3.59 -27.80
CA MET A 352 -13.22 3.37 -27.60
C MET A 352 -12.56 4.60 -27.01
N SER A 353 -11.55 4.40 -26.19
CA SER A 353 -10.69 5.46 -25.69
C SER A 353 -9.28 5.30 -26.21
N ILE A 354 -8.73 6.39 -26.72
CA ILE A 354 -7.32 6.51 -27.06
C ILE A 354 -6.71 7.51 -26.10
N GLY A 355 -5.78 7.03 -25.28
CA GLY A 355 -5.08 7.83 -24.27
C GLY A 355 -3.59 7.55 -24.31
N TRP A 356 -2.81 8.34 -23.60
CA TRP A 356 -1.42 8.02 -23.33
C TRP A 356 -1.34 7.09 -22.14
N ASN A 357 -0.48 6.07 -22.21
CA ASN A 357 -0.32 5.14 -21.10
C ASN A 357 0.63 5.71 -20.04
N PRO A 358 0.14 5.99 -18.81
CA PRO A 358 0.99 6.51 -17.73
C PRO A 358 2.07 5.51 -17.29
N GLN A 359 1.84 4.20 -17.49
CA GLN A 359 2.80 3.14 -17.14
C GLN A 359 3.99 3.04 -18.12
N TYR A 360 3.92 3.68 -19.28
CA TYR A 360 5.00 3.70 -20.28
C TYR A 360 5.37 5.15 -20.62
N GLN A 361 5.52 6.00 -19.60
CA GLN A 361 6.02 7.38 -19.75
C GLN A 361 5.22 8.26 -20.74
N ASN A 362 3.96 7.91 -21.05
CA ASN A 362 3.22 8.52 -22.16
C ASN A 362 3.98 8.49 -23.51
N GLU A 363 4.88 7.53 -23.74
CA GLU A 363 5.52 7.34 -25.05
C GLU A 363 4.61 6.58 -26.01
N LYS A 364 3.71 5.76 -25.45
CA LYS A 364 2.80 4.91 -26.21
C LYS A 364 1.36 5.26 -25.90
N LYS A 365 0.58 5.40 -26.97
CA LYS A 365 -0.87 5.47 -26.85
C LYS A 365 -1.38 4.08 -26.45
N THR A 366 -2.40 4.04 -25.61
CA THR A 366 -3.24 2.87 -25.41
C THR A 366 -4.55 3.07 -26.14
N LEU A 367 -5.07 1.97 -26.65
CA LEU A 367 -6.37 1.93 -27.30
C LEU A 367 -7.18 0.85 -26.62
N GLU A 368 -8.27 1.28 -25.97
CA GLU A 368 -9.21 0.40 -25.29
C GLU A 368 -10.54 0.47 -26.03
N VAL A 369 -11.05 -0.67 -26.48
CA VAL A 369 -12.36 -0.80 -27.14
C VAL A 369 -13.33 -1.44 -26.16
N HIS A 370 -14.49 -0.83 -26.00
CA HIS A 370 -15.58 -1.34 -25.20
C HIS A 370 -16.78 -1.65 -26.09
N LEU A 371 -17.14 -2.92 -26.19
CA LEU A 371 -18.32 -3.36 -26.92
C LEU A 371 -19.56 -3.13 -26.05
N LEU A 372 -20.61 -2.55 -26.64
CA LEU A 372 -21.87 -2.29 -25.92
C LEU A 372 -22.74 -3.54 -25.77
N ARG A 373 -22.46 -4.59 -26.56
CA ARG A 373 -23.09 -5.90 -26.39
C ARG A 373 -22.42 -6.67 -25.26
N LYS A 374 -23.22 -7.35 -24.43
CA LYS A 374 -22.73 -8.29 -23.41
C LYS A 374 -22.27 -9.59 -24.06
N PHE A 375 -21.10 -10.09 -23.65
CA PHE A 375 -20.55 -11.36 -24.10
C PHE A 375 -20.66 -12.39 -22.98
N ASP A 376 -20.95 -13.64 -23.36
CA ASP A 376 -21.01 -14.77 -22.41
C ASP A 376 -19.63 -15.35 -22.11
N LYS A 377 -18.60 -14.96 -22.88
CA LYS A 377 -17.22 -15.44 -22.78
C LYS A 377 -16.23 -14.32 -23.08
N ASP A 378 -15.08 -14.35 -22.40
CA ASP A 378 -13.92 -13.51 -22.74
C ASP A 378 -13.52 -13.76 -24.19
N PHE A 379 -13.11 -12.69 -24.88
CA PHE A 379 -12.61 -12.73 -26.25
C PHE A 379 -11.18 -12.17 -26.35
N TYR A 380 -10.43 -12.20 -25.25
CA TYR A 380 -9.00 -11.91 -25.25
C TYR A 380 -8.27 -12.87 -26.20
N GLY A 381 -7.35 -12.34 -27.01
CA GLY A 381 -6.64 -13.09 -28.06
C GLY A 381 -7.47 -13.40 -29.32
N SER A 382 -8.74 -12.97 -29.37
CA SER A 382 -9.58 -13.07 -30.57
C SER A 382 -9.27 -11.92 -31.53
N MET A 383 -9.46 -12.14 -32.84
CA MET A 383 -9.23 -11.08 -33.82
C MET A 383 -10.37 -10.08 -33.78
N MET A 384 -10.07 -8.81 -33.52
CA MET A 384 -11.05 -7.73 -33.52
C MET A 384 -10.86 -6.80 -34.72
N ASP A 385 -11.92 -6.64 -35.52
CA ASP A 385 -12.04 -5.58 -36.50
C ASP A 385 -12.68 -4.36 -35.83
N VAL A 386 -12.09 -3.17 -36.02
CA VAL A 386 -12.59 -1.92 -35.43
C VAL A 386 -12.81 -0.89 -36.54
N LEU A 387 -14.00 -0.29 -36.59
CA LEU A 387 -14.37 0.80 -37.48
C LEU A 387 -14.81 2.02 -36.67
N ILE A 388 -13.98 3.07 -36.69
CA ILE A 388 -14.26 4.34 -36.01
C ILE A 388 -15.24 5.15 -36.86
N LEU A 389 -16.37 5.56 -36.27
CA LEU A 389 -17.39 6.35 -36.97
C LEU A 389 -17.39 7.82 -36.58
N GLY A 390 -16.96 8.16 -35.36
CA GLY A 390 -16.94 9.54 -34.92
C GLY A 390 -16.24 9.76 -33.57
N PHE A 391 -15.86 11.01 -33.34
CA PHE A 391 -15.25 11.48 -32.10
C PHE A 391 -16.33 12.02 -31.15
N ILE A 392 -16.31 11.58 -29.89
CA ILE A 392 -17.24 12.04 -28.85
C ILE A 392 -16.66 13.25 -28.12
N ARG A 393 -15.42 13.13 -27.64
CA ARG A 393 -14.78 14.15 -26.79
C ARG A 393 -13.27 13.91 -26.62
N PRO A 394 -12.50 14.95 -26.25
CA PRO A 394 -11.11 14.78 -25.83
C PRO A 394 -11.02 14.05 -24.48
N MET A 395 -9.84 13.51 -24.18
CA MET A 395 -9.54 12.97 -22.84
C MET A 395 -9.58 14.09 -21.81
N ALA A 396 -10.36 13.90 -20.74
CA ALA A 396 -10.46 14.84 -19.62
C ALA A 396 -10.60 14.07 -18.31
N ALA A 397 -9.92 14.54 -17.27
CA ALA A 397 -10.07 14.03 -15.91
C ALA A 397 -11.34 14.64 -15.30
N PHE A 398 -12.19 13.79 -14.71
CA PHE A 398 -13.38 14.22 -13.99
C PHE A 398 -13.26 13.79 -12.54
N ASN A 399 -13.55 14.70 -11.62
CA ASN A 399 -13.45 14.43 -10.19
C ASN A 399 -14.73 13.74 -9.66
N SER A 400 -15.77 13.59 -10.49
CA SER A 400 -16.99 12.85 -10.15
C SER A 400 -17.79 12.38 -11.37
N LEU A 401 -18.63 11.34 -11.17
CA LEU A 401 -19.59 10.87 -12.17
C LEU A 401 -20.63 11.95 -12.57
N GLY A 402 -20.96 12.86 -11.64
CA GLY A 402 -21.87 13.97 -11.90
C GLY A 402 -21.28 15.02 -12.86
N GLU A 403 -19.98 15.29 -12.73
CA GLU A 403 -19.23 16.18 -13.63
C GLU A 403 -19.14 15.59 -15.04
N LEU A 404 -18.90 14.28 -15.13
CA LEU A 404 -18.93 13.53 -16.39
C LEU A 404 -20.29 13.63 -17.09
N THR A 405 -21.37 13.32 -16.38
CA THR A 405 -22.74 13.36 -16.95
C THR A 405 -23.12 14.77 -17.41
N SER A 406 -22.74 15.79 -16.63
CA SER A 406 -23.02 17.19 -16.97
C SER A 406 -22.23 17.67 -18.20
N SER A 407 -21.01 17.19 -18.38
CA SER A 407 -20.21 17.48 -19.58
C SER A 407 -20.79 16.82 -20.83
N LEU A 408 -21.39 15.63 -20.70
CA LEU A 408 -22.01 14.92 -21.82
C LEU A 408 -23.34 15.55 -22.25
N ALA A 409 -24.08 16.18 -21.34
CA ALA A 409 -25.36 16.83 -21.64
C ALA A 409 -25.23 18.22 -22.31
N ARG A 410 -24.01 18.75 -22.45
CA ARG A 410 -23.74 20.07 -23.06
C ARG A 410 -23.27 20.00 -24.52
N ASN A 411 -23.01 18.80 -25.03
CA ASN A 411 -22.76 18.51 -26.45
C ASN A 411 -24.03 17.94 -27.07
#